data_AF-A0A4Z0L6F5-F1
#
_entry.id   AF-A0A4Z0L6F5-F1
#
_cell.length_a   1.000
_cell.length_b   1.000
_cell.length_c   1.000
_cell.angle_alpha   90.00
_cell.angle_beta   90.00
_cell.angle_gamma   90.00
#
_symmetry.space_group_name_H-M   'P 1'
#
loop_
_entity.id
_entity.type
_entity.pdbx_description
1 polymer ?
#
loop_
_entity_poly.entity_id
_entity_poly.type
_entity_poly.pdbx_seq_one_letter_code
_entity_poly.pdbx_strand_id
1 'polypeptide(L)'
;MNVIKVKNCSTCGIAFDCGDTPAGIQCWCNGFPPIFSPSDVIDCLCPVCFKSACAAKIDEYVAGISPQTAPGNKAKDLPETTNLLEGIDYYIENGNYVFKPWYHLKRGFCCQNGCRHCPY
;
A
#
# COMPACT_ATOMS: atom_id res chain seq x y z
N MET A 1 -26.16 -4.76 0.63
CA MET A 1 -25.18 -5.32 1.58
C MET A 1 -24.23 -6.20 0.79
N ASN A 2 -22.95 -5.84 0.71
CA ASN A 2 -21.94 -6.68 0.06
C ASN A 2 -21.64 -7.87 0.98
N VAL A 3 -22.29 -8.99 0.73
CA VAL A 3 -22.02 -10.24 1.46
C VAL A 3 -20.64 -10.77 1.12
N ILE A 4 -19.96 -11.39 2.09
CA ILE A 4 -18.71 -12.11 1.88
C ILE A 4 -18.91 -13.20 0.82
N LYS A 5 -18.01 -13.26 -0.16
CA LYS A 5 -17.97 -14.28 -1.22
C LYS A 5 -16.59 -14.92 -1.25
N VAL A 6 -16.57 -16.24 -1.40
CA VAL A 6 -15.34 -16.97 -1.74
C VAL A 6 -14.99 -16.70 -3.20
N LYS A 7 -13.75 -16.29 -3.44
CA LYS A 7 -13.16 -16.04 -4.76
C LYS A 7 -11.85 -16.79 -4.88
N ASN A 8 -11.39 -17.04 -6.11
CA ASN A 8 -10.08 -17.61 -6.36
C ASN A 8 -9.13 -16.50 -6.83
N CYS A 9 -7.93 -16.47 -6.28
CA CYS A 9 -6.93 -15.50 -6.68
C CYS A 9 -6.43 -15.78 -8.10
N SER A 10 -6.44 -14.79 -8.98
CA SER A 10 -5.92 -14.92 -10.35
C SER A 10 -4.41 -15.17 -10.43
N THR A 11 -3.66 -14.77 -9.39
CA THR A 11 -2.19 -14.95 -9.34
C THR A 11 -1.77 -16.29 -8.77
N CYS A 12 -2.35 -16.73 -7.64
CA CYS A 12 -1.89 -17.93 -6.92
C CYS A 12 -2.92 -19.07 -6.87
N GLY A 13 -4.15 -18.86 -7.37
CA GLY A 13 -5.22 -19.85 -7.38
C GLY A 13 -5.89 -20.11 -6.02
N ILE A 14 -5.33 -19.61 -4.92
CA ILE A 14 -5.85 -19.82 -3.56
C ILE A 14 -7.22 -19.15 -3.40
N ALA A 15 -8.15 -19.87 -2.76
CA ALA A 15 -9.45 -19.34 -2.39
C ALA A 15 -9.34 -18.32 -1.25
N PHE A 16 -10.08 -17.23 -1.31
CA PHE A 16 -10.10 -16.17 -0.30
C PHE A 16 -11.48 -15.51 -0.20
N ASP A 17 -11.73 -14.89 0.94
CA ASP A 17 -12.97 -14.16 1.22
C ASP A 17 -12.87 -12.70 0.76
N CYS A 18 -13.86 -12.27 -0.02
CA CYS A 18 -13.99 -10.92 -0.54
C CYS A 18 -15.40 -10.37 -0.30
N GLY A 19 -15.51 -9.22 0.36
CA GLY A 19 -16.78 -8.56 0.67
C GLY A 19 -16.75 -7.89 2.04
N ASP A 20 -17.84 -7.20 2.38
CA ASP A 20 -17.99 -6.56 3.69
C ASP A 20 -18.42 -7.59 4.73
N THR A 21 -17.90 -7.46 5.95
CA THR A 21 -18.36 -8.28 7.08
C THR A 21 -19.80 -7.89 7.44
N PRO A 22 -20.63 -8.83 7.94
CA PRO A 22 -21.99 -8.51 8.39
C PRO A 22 -22.06 -7.43 9.48
N ALA A 23 -20.96 -7.22 10.21
CA ALA A 23 -20.82 -6.17 11.22
C ALA A 23 -20.57 -4.78 10.62
N GLY A 24 -20.45 -4.64 9.29
CA GLY A 24 -20.24 -3.35 8.61
C GLY A 24 -18.84 -2.77 8.77
N ILE A 25 -17.91 -3.53 9.35
CA ILE A 25 -16.56 -3.06 9.66
C ILE A 25 -15.58 -3.77 8.73
N GLN A 26 -15.25 -3.05 7.65
CA GLN A 26 -14.00 -3.09 6.88
C GLN A 26 -13.64 -4.41 6.17
N CYS A 27 -13.89 -4.44 4.86
CA CYS A 27 -13.13 -5.32 3.96
C CYS A 27 -11.62 -5.09 4.17
N TRP A 28 -10.84 -6.17 4.22
CA TRP A 28 -9.38 -6.12 4.45
C TRP A 28 -8.65 -5.24 3.44
N CYS A 29 -9.19 -5.06 2.22
CA CYS A 29 -8.57 -4.24 1.18
C CYS A 29 -8.55 -2.74 1.53
N ASN A 30 -9.47 -2.27 2.39
CA ASN A 30 -9.50 -0.88 2.87
C ASN A 30 -8.27 -0.53 3.74
N GLY A 31 -7.52 -1.53 4.20
CA GLY A 31 -6.26 -1.32 4.91
C GLY A 31 -5.09 -0.93 4.02
N PHE A 32 -5.25 -1.00 2.69
CA PHE A 32 -4.19 -0.75 1.72
C PHE A 32 -4.36 0.63 1.05
N PRO A 33 -3.25 1.24 0.60
CA PRO A 33 -3.32 2.51 -0.10
C PRO A 33 -4.08 2.36 -1.44
N PRO A 34 -4.90 3.36 -1.83
CA PRO A 34 -5.60 3.36 -3.10
C PRO A 34 -4.63 3.72 -4.24
N ILE A 35 -3.72 2.81 -4.56
CA ILE A 35 -2.62 3.03 -5.51
C ILE A 35 -2.98 2.64 -6.96
N PHE A 36 -4.06 1.87 -7.12
CA PHE A 36 -4.53 1.43 -8.44
C PHE A 36 -5.43 2.48 -9.08
N SER A 37 -5.23 2.71 -10.37
CA SER A 37 -6.07 3.59 -11.18
C SER A 37 -7.28 2.84 -11.71
N PRO A 38 -8.41 3.51 -12.03
CA PRO A 38 -9.56 2.85 -12.64
C PRO A 38 -9.28 2.15 -13.98
N SER A 39 -8.18 2.52 -14.65
CA SER A 39 -7.68 1.88 -15.87
C SER A 39 -6.94 0.56 -15.61
N ASP A 40 -6.55 0.28 -14.37
CA ASP A 40 -5.85 -0.95 -14.02
C ASP A 40 -6.86 -2.10 -14.00
N VAL A 41 -6.76 -3.00 -14.97
CA VAL A 41 -7.55 -4.24 -14.99
C VAL A 41 -6.91 -5.21 -14.01
N ILE A 42 -7.45 -5.28 -12.80
CA ILE A 42 -7.01 -6.22 -11.77
C ILE A 42 -8.15 -7.20 -11.48
N ASP A 43 -7.89 -8.47 -11.78
CA ASP A 43 -8.76 -9.57 -11.39
C ASP A 43 -8.75 -9.79 -9.86
N CYS A 44 -9.53 -10.75 -9.37
CA CYS A 44 -9.60 -11.06 -7.94
C CYS A 44 -8.20 -11.45 -7.39
N LEU A 45 -7.66 -10.65 -6.47
CA LEU A 45 -6.41 -10.94 -5.75
C LEU A 45 -6.69 -11.25 -4.28
N CYS A 46 -6.09 -12.32 -3.76
CA CYS A 46 -6.11 -12.59 -2.32
C CYS A 46 -5.28 -11.54 -1.56
N PRO A 47 -5.42 -11.42 -0.22
CA PRO A 47 -4.71 -10.41 0.56
C PRO A 47 -3.19 -10.37 0.35
N VAL A 48 -2.57 -11.54 0.19
CA VAL A 48 -1.11 -11.66 -0.03
C VAL A 48 -0.69 -11.15 -1.41
N CYS A 49 -1.40 -11.58 -2.45
CA CYS A 49 -1.12 -11.13 -3.82
C CYS A 49 -1.49 -9.66 -4.03
N PHE A 50 -2.57 -9.18 -3.39
CA PHE A 50 -2.96 -7.78 -3.41
C PHE A 50 -1.91 -6.89 -2.75
N LYS A 51 -1.41 -7.27 -1.56
CA LYS A 51 -0.29 -6.60 -0.90
C LYS A 51 0.94 -6.51 -1.81
N SER A 52 1.26 -7.61 -2.48
CA SER A 52 2.41 -7.67 -3.40
C SER A 52 2.20 -6.75 -4.62
N ALA A 53 1.00 -6.72 -5.18
CA ALA A 53 0.64 -5.82 -6.27
C ALA A 53 0.68 -4.35 -5.85
N CYS A 54 0.19 -4.01 -4.65
CA CYS A 54 0.33 -2.67 -4.08
C CYS A 54 1.80 -2.28 -3.92
N ALA A 55 2.63 -3.16 -3.36
CA ALA A 55 4.05 -2.90 -3.19
C ALA A 55 4.75 -2.64 -4.52
N ALA A 56 4.48 -3.46 -5.55
CA ALA A 56 5.03 -3.25 -6.89
C ALA A 56 4.61 -1.90 -7.50
N LYS A 57 3.33 -1.53 -7.40
CA LYS A 57 2.84 -0.23 -7.88
C LYS A 57 3.43 0.95 -7.12
N ILE A 58 3.66 0.80 -5.83
CA ILE A 58 4.34 1.80 -5.01
C ILE A 58 5.80 1.94 -5.43
N ASP A 59 6.49 0.83 -5.68
CA ASP A 59 7.89 0.85 -6.12
C ASP A 59 8.01 1.51 -7.51
N GLU A 60 7.07 1.25 -8.43
CA GLU A 60 6.95 1.97 -9.72
C GLU A 60 6.76 3.48 -9.51
N TYR A 61 5.85 3.88 -8.61
CA TYR A 61 5.61 5.29 -8.29
C TYR A 61 6.86 5.97 -7.73
N VAL A 62 7.50 5.33 -6.74
CA VAL A 62 8.69 5.83 -6.07
C VAL A 62 9.87 5.95 -7.03
N ALA A 63 10.02 5.03 -7.99
CA ALA A 63 11.08 5.08 -9.01
C ALA A 63 11.02 6.35 -9.88
N GLY A 64 9.84 6.97 -10.00
CA GLY A 64 9.64 8.24 -10.70
C GLY A 64 9.86 9.50 -9.83
N ILE A 65 10.13 9.35 -8.53
CA ILE A 65 10.30 10.47 -7.60
C ILE A 65 11.78 10.82 -7.43
N SER A 66 12.07 12.11 -7.45
CA SER A 66 13.37 12.69 -7.09
C SER A 66 13.20 13.71 -5.96
N PRO A 67 14.29 14.14 -5.30
CA PRO A 67 14.23 15.17 -4.26
C PRO A 67 13.51 16.46 -4.70
N GLN A 68 13.59 16.81 -5.99
CA GLN A 68 12.95 18.00 -6.53
C GLN A 68 11.43 17.80 -6.75
N THR A 69 10.99 16.59 -7.09
CA THR A 69 9.57 16.29 -7.35
C THR A 69 8.83 15.78 -6.12
N ALA A 70 9.54 15.28 -5.11
CA ALA A 70 8.97 14.77 -3.87
C ALA A 70 8.04 15.75 -3.13
N PRO A 71 8.31 17.07 -3.04
CA PRO A 71 7.37 18.03 -2.42
C PRO A 71 5.98 18.08 -3.09
N GLY A 72 5.92 17.80 -4.39
CA GLY A 72 4.69 17.77 -5.20
C GLY A 72 4.07 16.37 -5.35
N ASN A 73 4.57 15.36 -4.63
CA ASN A 73 3.99 14.02 -4.69
C ASN A 73 2.54 13.99 -4.18
N LYS A 74 1.76 13.02 -4.67
CA LYS A 74 0.33 12.86 -4.34
C LYS A 74 0.09 11.88 -3.19
N ALA A 75 1.11 11.16 -2.72
CA ALA A 75 0.96 10.19 -1.65
C ALA A 75 0.55 10.86 -0.32
N LYS A 76 0.97 12.11 -0.09
CA LYS A 76 0.54 12.93 1.06
C LYS A 76 -0.96 13.29 1.05
N ASP A 77 -1.61 13.23 -0.12
CA ASP A 77 -3.02 13.58 -0.29
C ASP A 77 -3.93 12.34 -0.16
N LEU A 78 -3.34 11.16 -0.01
CA LEU A 78 -4.08 9.91 0.16
C LEU A 78 -4.71 9.84 1.56
N PRO A 79 -5.86 9.17 1.70
CA PRO A 79 -6.45 8.94 3.00
C PRO A 79 -5.46 8.23 3.92
N GLU A 80 -5.38 8.66 5.19
CA GLU A 80 -4.56 7.99 6.18
C GLU A 80 -4.99 6.53 6.34
N THR A 81 -4.06 5.63 6.06
CA THR A 81 -4.21 4.22 6.38
C THR A 81 -4.08 4.04 7.88
N THR A 82 -5.10 3.48 8.54
CA THR A 82 -5.13 3.29 10.01
C THR A 82 -3.93 2.50 10.54
N ASN A 83 -3.32 1.65 9.72
CA ASN A 83 -2.19 0.80 10.10
C ASN A 83 -1.02 0.93 9.13
N LEU A 84 0.20 0.85 9.67
CA LEU A 84 1.42 0.74 8.87
C LEU A 84 1.58 -0.70 8.37
N LEU A 85 1.82 -0.83 7.07
CA LEU A 85 1.94 -2.12 6.41
C LEU A 85 3.41 -2.51 6.23
N GLU A 86 3.86 -3.57 6.90
CA GLU A 86 5.19 -4.15 6.64
C GLU A 86 5.31 -4.56 5.16
N GLY A 87 6.45 -4.30 4.52
CA GLY A 87 6.70 -4.48 3.09
C GLY A 87 6.29 -3.29 2.21
N ILE A 88 5.41 -2.40 2.70
CA ILE A 88 4.97 -1.18 2.01
C ILE A 88 5.52 0.07 2.70
N ASP A 89 5.20 0.24 3.99
CA ASP A 89 5.59 1.40 4.79
C ASP A 89 6.94 1.21 5.47
N TYR A 90 7.25 -0.02 5.88
CA TYR A 90 8.49 -0.36 6.57
C TYR A 90 8.86 -1.82 6.38
N TYR A 91 10.05 -2.23 6.80
CA TYR A 91 10.41 -3.62 7.08
C TYR A 91 11.21 -3.70 8.38
N ILE A 92 11.30 -4.88 8.98
CA ILE A 92 12.09 -5.07 10.20
C ILE A 92 13.50 -5.55 9.80
N GLU A 93 14.52 -4.82 10.26
CA GLU A 93 15.93 -5.15 10.08
C GLU A 93 16.61 -5.10 11.45
N ASN A 94 17.19 -6.22 11.90
CA ASN A 94 17.82 -6.34 13.22
C ASN A 94 16.91 -5.90 14.39
N GLY A 95 15.61 -6.20 14.30
CA GLY A 95 14.62 -5.82 15.32
C GLY A 95 14.19 -4.35 15.28
N ASN A 96 14.70 -3.56 14.34
CA ASN A 96 14.34 -2.15 14.18
C ASN A 96 13.42 -1.95 12.97
N TYR A 97 12.52 -0.98 13.07
CA TYR A 97 11.68 -0.54 11.96
C TYR A 97 12.51 0.29 10.98
N VAL A 98 12.59 -0.15 9.74
CA VAL A 98 13.21 0.59 8.65
C VAL A 98 12.12 1.05 7.69
N PHE A 99 11.78 2.34 7.77
CA PHE A 99 10.75 2.94 6.92
C PHE A 99 11.18 2.99 5.45
N LYS A 100 10.26 2.62 4.56
CA LYS A 100 10.41 2.66 3.10
C LYS A 100 10.10 4.06 2.56
N PRO A 101 10.47 4.39 1.30
CA PRO A 101 10.22 5.71 0.72
C PRO A 101 8.76 6.14 0.75
N TRP A 102 7.82 5.19 0.56
CA TRP A 102 6.39 5.44 0.58
C TRP A 102 5.89 6.08 1.88
N TYR A 103 6.39 5.60 3.03
CA TYR A 103 6.06 6.17 4.33
C TYR A 103 6.45 7.66 4.41
N HIS A 104 7.64 7.98 3.90
CA HIS A 104 8.11 9.37 3.87
C HIS A 104 7.32 10.24 2.89
N LEU A 105 6.90 9.71 1.73
CA LEU A 105 6.06 10.44 0.78
C LEU A 105 4.69 10.77 1.37
N LYS A 106 4.06 9.81 2.08
CA LYS A 106 2.82 10.03 2.82
C LYS A 106 2.97 11.11 3.88
N ARG A 107 4.12 11.17 4.56
CA ARG A 107 4.43 12.24 5.54
C ARG A 107 4.48 13.63 4.88
N GLY A 108 4.86 13.72 3.61
CA GLY A 108 4.77 14.96 2.83
C GLY A 108 5.96 15.92 2.95
N PHE A 109 6.96 15.65 3.80
CA PHE A 109 8.13 16.51 3.98
C PHE A 109 9.41 15.77 4.45
N CYS A 110 10.57 16.42 4.24
CA CYS A 110 11.87 15.97 4.76
C CYS A 110 12.03 16.33 6.24
N CYS A 111 12.33 15.35 7.09
CA CYS A 111 12.56 15.55 8.52
C CYS A 111 14.02 15.88 8.89
N GLN A 112 14.92 15.97 7.91
CA GLN A 112 16.35 16.31 8.09
C GLN A 112 17.19 15.35 8.98
N ASN A 113 16.65 14.18 9.33
CA ASN A 113 17.34 13.16 10.14
C ASN A 113 18.22 12.19 9.32
N GLY A 114 18.45 12.44 8.02
CA GLY A 114 19.27 11.55 7.17
C GLY A 114 18.70 10.14 7.01
N CYS A 115 17.37 9.99 6.85
CA CYS A 115 16.73 8.69 6.73
C CYS A 115 17.25 7.90 5.52
N ARG A 116 17.54 6.60 5.71
CA ARG A 116 18.11 5.69 4.68
C ARG A 116 17.34 5.69 3.35
N HIS A 117 16.02 5.79 3.43
CA HIS A 117 15.10 5.69 2.28
C HIS A 117 14.38 7.02 2.01
N CYS A 118 14.99 8.15 2.37
CA CYS A 118 14.38 9.46 2.19
C CYS A 118 14.25 9.82 0.70
N PRO A 119 13.03 10.09 0.19
CA PRO A 119 12.82 10.54 -1.19
C PRO A 119 12.95 12.06 -1.37
N TYR A 120 13.09 12.81 -0.26
CA TYR A 120 13.32 14.26 -0.20
C TYR A 120 14.76 14.56 0.17
#